data_AF-A0A3A4P6G1-F1
#
_entry.id   AF-A0A3A4P6G1-F1
#
_cell.length_a   1.000
_cell.length_b   1.000
_cell.length_c   1.000
_cell.angle_alpha   90.00
_cell.angle_beta   90.00
_cell.angle_gamma   90.00
#
_symmetry.space_group_name_H-M   'P 1'
#
loop_
_entity.id
_entity.type
_entity.pdbx_description
1 polymer ?
#
loop_
_entity_poly.entity_id
_entity_poly.type
_entity_poly.pdbx_seq_one_letter_code
_entity_poly.pdbx_strand_id
1 'polypeptide(L)' 'MTHAKPIYKRGDVVLVLFPDSSLCTAKPRPALVVQADLLQSSILIQVTASKNAK' A
#
# COMPACT_ATOMS: atom_id res chain seq x y z
N MET A 1 10.51 -21.42 -5.82
CA MET A 1 10.57 -20.86 -4.45
C MET A 1 9.42 -19.89 -4.30
N THR A 2 8.33 -20.31 -3.66
CA THR A 2 7.11 -19.50 -3.54
C THR A 2 7.36 -18.44 -2.47
N HIS A 3 7.46 -17.17 -2.86
CA HIS A 3 7.59 -16.08 -1.91
C HIS A 3 6.29 -16.01 -1.13
N ALA A 4 6.32 -16.32 0.18
CA ALA A 4 5.14 -16.23 1.02
C ALA A 4 4.57 -14.81 0.91
N LYS A 5 3.27 -14.69 0.65
CA LYS A 5 2.60 -13.40 0.63
C LYS A 5 2.66 -12.83 2.05
N PRO A 6 3.35 -11.70 2.28
CA PRO A 6 3.41 -11.10 3.61
C PRO A 6 1.99 -10.77 4.10
N ILE A 7 1.71 -11.15 5.35
CA ILE A 7 0.46 -10.83 6.04
C ILE A 7 0.64 -9.43 6.63
N TYR A 8 -0.13 -8.46 6.16
CA TYR A 8 -0.15 -7.10 6.68
C TYR A 8 -1.35 -6.88 7.59
N LYS A 9 -1.15 -6.21 8.72
CA LYS A 9 -2.18 -5.85 9.69
C LYS A 9 -2.50 -4.37 9.62
N ARG A 10 -3.71 -4.02 10.08
CA ARG A 10 -4.11 -2.62 10.23
C ARG A 10 -3.12 -1.90 11.15
N GLY A 11 -2.67 -0.73 10.73
CA GLY A 11 -1.65 0.05 11.44
C GLY A 11 -0.22 -0.24 11.00
N ASP A 12 0.04 -1.29 10.22
CA ASP A 12 1.37 -1.53 9.67
C ASP A 12 1.73 -0.42 8.68
N VAL A 13 2.98 0.01 8.72
CA VAL A 13 3.58 0.89 7.70
C VAL A 13 4.39 0.02 6.75
N VAL A 14 3.98 0.00 5.49
CA VAL A 14 4.60 -0.81 4.44
C VAL A 14 5.21 0.08 3.37
N LEU A 15 6.21 -0.42 2.66
CA LEU A 15 6.82 0.28 1.54
C LEU A 15 6.17 -0.17 0.22
N VAL A 16 5.62 0.77 -0.54
CA VAL A 16 4.99 0.50 -1.84
C VAL A 16 5.59 1.35 -2.94
N LEU A 17 5.67 0.81 -4.15
CA LEU A 17 6.00 1.63 -5.33
C LEU A 17 4.83 2.56 -5.62
N PHE A 18 5.08 3.87 -5.54
CA PHE A 18 4.09 4.88 -5.86
C PHE A 18 4.56 5.71 -7.08
N PRO A 19 3.73 5.83 -8.13
CA PRO A 19 4.14 6.52 -9.34
C PRO A 19 4.33 8.02 -9.10
N ASP A 20 5.34 8.59 -9.74
CA ASP A 20 5.48 10.03 -9.91
C ASP A 20 4.39 10.52 -10.88
N SER A 21 4.16 11.84 -10.95
CA SER A 21 3.02 12.41 -11.69
C SER A 21 3.02 12.12 -13.20
N SER A 22 4.19 11.82 -13.78
CA SER A 22 4.31 11.39 -15.18
C SER A 22 3.85 9.94 -15.41
N LEU A 23 3.60 9.17 -14.34
CA LEU A 23 3.25 7.75 -14.33
C LEU A 23 4.27 6.80 -14.98
N CYS A 24 5.33 7.32 -15.59
CA CYS A 24 6.41 6.53 -16.19
C CYS A 24 7.45 6.05 -15.18
N THR A 25 7.56 6.71 -14.03
CA THR A 25 8.51 6.37 -12.97
C THR A 25 7.79 6.15 -11.65
N ALA A 26 8.34 5.29 -10.80
CA ALA A 26 7.82 5.05 -9.46
C ALA A 26 8.96 5.02 -8.45
N LYS A 27 8.67 5.48 -7.23
CA LYS A 27 9.61 5.43 -6.11
C LYS A 27 8.94 4.73 -4.91
N PRO A 28 9.71 4.01 -4.08
CA PRO A 28 9.18 3.45 -2.85
C PRO A 28 8.71 4.57 -1.91
N ARG A 29 7.47 4.46 -1.40
CA ARG A 29 6.88 5.38 -0.44
C ARG A 29 6.30 4.60 0.74
N PRO A 30 6.44 5.09 1.97
CA PRO A 30 5.74 4.50 3.11
C PRO A 30 4.24 4.72 2.94
N ALA A 31 3.45 3.70 3.25
CA ALA A 31 2.01 3.75 3.22
C ALA A 31 1.42 3.02 4.42
N LEU A 32 0.32 3.55 4.94
CA LEU A 32 -0.36 2.99 6.11
C LEU A 32 -1.40 1.98 5.65
N VAL A 33 -1.38 0.79 6.26
CA VAL A 33 -2.41 -0.22 6.06
C VAL A 33 -3.63 0.16 6.89
N VAL A 34 -4.72 0.55 6.24
CA VAL A 34 -5.95 1.07 6.88
C VAL A 34 -7.15 0.14 6.77
N GLN A 35 -6.98 -1.05 6.18
CA GLN A 35 -8.06 -2.00 5.94
C GLN A 35 -8.82 -2.32 7.24
N ALA A 36 -10.16 -2.31 7.19
CA ALA A 36 -10.99 -2.64 8.34
C ALA A 36 -11.12 -4.16 8.50
N ASP A 37 -11.14 -4.63 9.75
CA ASP A 37 -11.14 -6.05 10.12
C ASP A 37 -12.41 -6.83 9.66
N LEU A 38 -13.44 -6.15 9.15
CA LEU A 38 -14.74 -6.72 8.79
C LEU A 38 -15.22 -6.38 7.36
N LEU A 39 -14.32 -6.01 6.45
CA LEU A 39 -14.69 -5.92 5.04
C LEU A 39 -14.72 -7.32 4.42
N GLN A 40 -15.86 -8.02 4.56
CA GLN A 40 -16.28 -9.12 3.69
C GLN A 40 -16.55 -8.58 2.27
N SER A 41 -15.52 -8.03 1.64
CA SER A 41 -15.60 -7.68 0.23
C SER A 41 -14.35 -8.22 -0.43
N SER A 42 -14.51 -8.72 -1.64
CA SER A 42 -13.47 -9.12 -2.58
C SER A 42 -12.52 -7.96 -2.99
N ILE A 43 -12.43 -6.91 -2.17
CA ILE A 43 -11.59 -5.74 -2.40
C ILE A 43 -10.18 -6.07 -1.94
N LEU A 44 -9.27 -6.06 -2.91
CA LEU A 44 -7.84 -6.14 -2.68
C LEU A 44 -7.38 -4.95 -1.84
N ILE A 45 -6.51 -5.25 -0.88
CA ILE A 45 -5.79 -4.36 0.05
C ILE A 45 -5.80 -2.89 -0.38
N GLN A 46 -6.50 -2.05 0.38
CA GLN A 46 -6.51 -0.60 0.20
C GLN A 46 -5.30 0.01 0.93
N VAL A 47 -4.22 0.27 0.18
CA VAL A 47 -3.04 0.99 0.65
C VAL A 47 -3.17 2.47 0.29
N THR A 48 -3.20 3.35 1.29
CA THR A 48 -3.25 4.80 1.06
C THR A 48 -1.86 5.40 1.26
N ALA A 49 -1.31 6.05 0.24
CA ALA A 49 -0.06 6.80 0.30
C ALA A 49 -0.35 8.31 0.20
N SER A 50 0.08 9.09 1.18
CA SER A 50 -0.05 10.55 1.17
C SER A 50 1.17 11.18 0.50
N LYS A 51 0.96 11.95 -0.58
CA LYS A 51 2.01 12.77 -1.21
C LYS A 51 2.08 14.12 -0.48
N ASN A 52 3.24 14.44 0.09
CA ASN A 52 3.54 15.80 0.55
C ASN A 52 4.02 16.60 -0.68
N ALA A 53 3.17 17.51 -1.17
CA ALA A 53 3.53 18.45 -2.22
C ALA A 53 4.21 19.67 -1.58
N LYS A 54 5.45 19.95 -1.99
CA LYS A 54 6.14 21.21 -1.70
C LYS A 54 5.91 22.17 -2.85
#